data_AF-A0A540VF18-F1
#
_entry.id   AF-A0A540VF18-F1
#
_cell.length_a   1.000
_cell.length_b   1.000
_cell.length_c   1.000
_cell.angle_alpha   90.00
_cell.angle_beta   90.00
_cell.angle_gamma   90.00
#
_symmetry.space_group_name_H-M   'P 1'
#
loop_
_entity.id
_entity.type
_entity.pdbx_description
1 polymer ?
#
loop_
_entity_poly.entity_id
_entity_poly.type
_entity_poly.pdbx_seq_one_letter_code
_entity_poly.pdbx_strand_id
1 'polypeptide(L)'
;MPDLITRLHPAVVHFPIAFLLLSSGAGLLYLYWRPRPELRILTWWPMALGWIGGGLAVLSGLLAQSNLPPQPPYGAILNWHIGTGLAMLVVYGDLLYRRWLWQMRRTRRMEKSPGVGSHGTPPQDWLDEPGARLWVTGLLLLGAALVVASGWNGGRLVYEWGVNVARP
;
A
#
# COMPACT_ATOMS: atom_id res chain seq x y z
N MET A 1 19.16 0.53 -26.40
CA MET A 1 18.59 0.15 -25.08
C MET A 1 17.97 1.29 -24.24
N PRO A 2 17.71 2.54 -24.72
CA PRO A 2 16.97 3.53 -23.92
C PRO A 2 15.46 3.22 -23.78
N ASP A 3 14.90 2.44 -24.72
CA ASP A 3 13.47 2.05 -24.77
C ASP A 3 12.98 1.17 -23.62
N LEU A 4 13.87 0.42 -22.97
CA LEU A 4 13.47 -0.48 -21.87
C LEU A 4 13.21 0.31 -20.59
N ILE A 5 14.04 1.33 -20.30
CA ILE A 5 13.91 2.16 -19.10
C ILE A 5 12.64 3.02 -19.19
N THR A 6 12.31 3.58 -20.35
CA THR A 6 11.08 4.37 -20.57
C THR A 6 9.79 3.55 -20.54
N ARG A 7 9.82 2.25 -20.88
CA ARG A 7 8.63 1.35 -20.77
C ARG A 7 8.49 0.67 -19.40
N LEU A 8 9.61 0.43 -18.71
CA LEU A 8 9.59 -0.12 -17.35
C LEU A 8 9.19 0.94 -16.32
N HIS A 9 9.54 2.21 -16.53
CA HIS A 9 9.27 3.30 -15.58
C HIS A 9 7.76 3.47 -15.26
N PRO A 10 6.83 3.43 -16.24
CA PRO A 10 5.39 3.34 -15.94
C PRO A 10 5.03 2.06 -15.18
N ALA A 11 5.49 0.89 -15.63
CA ALA A 11 5.14 -0.38 -15.00
C ALA A 11 5.50 -0.41 -13.49
N VAL A 12 6.68 0.10 -13.12
CA VAL A 12 7.18 0.09 -11.73
C VAL A 12 6.36 0.97 -10.79
N VAL A 13 5.67 2.02 -11.29
CA VAL A 13 4.78 2.87 -10.46
C VAL A 13 3.29 2.51 -10.58
N HIS A 14 2.84 1.93 -11.69
CA HIS A 14 1.42 1.58 -11.88
C HIS A 14 1.03 0.29 -11.15
N PHE A 15 1.92 -0.71 -11.10
CA PHE A 15 1.63 -1.96 -10.38
C PHE A 15 1.39 -1.77 -8.87
N PRO A 16 2.19 -0.98 -8.14
CA PRO A 16 1.91 -0.65 -6.74
C PRO A 16 0.54 -0.02 -6.52
N ILE A 17 0.17 0.97 -7.36
CA ILE A 17 -1.10 1.68 -7.26
C ILE A 17 -2.26 0.69 -7.42
N ALA A 18 -2.25 -0.11 -8.49
CA ALA A 18 -3.31 -1.07 -8.76
C ALA A 18 -3.45 -2.10 -7.64
N PHE A 19 -2.33 -2.64 -7.14
CA PHE A 19 -2.34 -3.64 -6.08
C PHE A 19 -2.82 -3.10 -4.73
N LEU A 20 -2.40 -1.89 -4.35
CA LEU A 20 -2.82 -1.27 -3.08
C LEU A 20 -4.31 -0.89 -3.11
N LEU A 21 -4.81 -0.37 -4.24
CA LEU A 21 -6.24 -0.07 -4.41
C LEU A 21 -7.10 -1.33 -4.47
N LEU A 22 -6.67 -2.35 -5.24
CA LEU A 22 -7.35 -3.65 -5.30
C LEU A 22 -7.43 -4.28 -3.92
N SER A 23 -6.31 -4.28 -3.19
CA SER A 23 -6.24 -4.77 -1.82
C SER A 23 -7.21 -4.04 -0.88
N SER A 24 -7.22 -2.71 -0.96
CA SER A 24 -8.08 -1.88 -0.10
C SER A 24 -9.55 -2.12 -0.40
N GLY A 25 -9.92 -2.18 -1.68
CA GLY A 25 -11.26 -2.55 -2.10
C GLY A 25 -11.65 -3.95 -1.63
N ALA A 26 -10.79 -4.96 -1.84
CA ALA A 26 -11.04 -6.33 -1.41
C ALA A 26 -11.24 -6.43 0.11
N GLY A 27 -10.43 -5.72 0.90
CA GLY A 27 -10.54 -5.68 2.36
C GLY A 27 -11.84 -5.04 2.82
N LEU A 28 -12.27 -3.94 2.18
CA LEU A 28 -13.55 -3.30 2.48
C LEU A 28 -14.73 -4.20 2.10
N LEU A 29 -14.68 -4.85 0.92
CA LEU A 29 -15.71 -5.82 0.51
C LEU A 29 -15.77 -7.02 1.48
N TYR A 30 -14.62 -7.49 1.96
CA TYR A 30 -14.54 -8.56 2.94
C TYR A 30 -15.23 -8.16 4.25
N LEU A 31 -14.95 -6.95 4.76
CA LEU A 31 -15.47 -6.46 6.04
C LEU A 31 -16.96 -6.10 6.02
N TYR A 32 -17.48 -5.63 4.89
CA TYR A 32 -18.83 -5.03 4.84
C TYR A 32 -19.85 -5.79 3.99
N TRP A 33 -19.41 -6.73 3.14
CA TRP A 33 -20.34 -7.43 2.26
C TRP A 33 -20.36 -8.94 2.50
N ARG A 34 -19.34 -9.67 2.05
CA ARG A 34 -19.26 -11.12 2.25
C ARG A 34 -17.81 -11.52 2.53
N PRO A 35 -17.50 -12.16 3.66
CA PRO A 35 -16.14 -12.55 4.02
C PRO A 35 -15.71 -13.80 3.24
N ARG A 36 -15.57 -13.65 1.92
CA ARG A 36 -15.15 -14.73 1.02
C ARG A 36 -13.64 -14.99 1.14
N PRO A 37 -13.17 -16.25 1.12
CA PRO A 37 -11.74 -16.57 1.18
C PRO A 37 -10.91 -15.86 0.10
N GLU A 38 -11.47 -15.67 -1.09
CA GLU A 38 -10.82 -15.00 -2.21
C GLU A 38 -10.56 -13.52 -1.90
N LEU A 39 -11.52 -12.83 -1.27
CA LEU A 39 -11.36 -11.43 -0.89
C LEU A 39 -10.27 -11.27 0.17
N ARG A 40 -10.12 -12.22 1.10
CA ARG A 40 -9.01 -12.25 2.05
C ARG A 40 -7.67 -12.39 1.33
N ILE A 41 -7.55 -13.30 0.36
CA ILE A 41 -6.34 -13.48 -0.45
C ILE A 41 -6.02 -12.18 -1.21
N LEU A 42 -7.03 -11.60 -1.86
CA LEU A 42 -6.92 -10.34 -2.60
C LEU A 42 -6.64 -9.12 -1.70
N THR A 43 -6.99 -9.19 -0.42
CA THR A 43 -6.63 -8.14 0.54
C THR A 43 -5.14 -8.20 0.82
N TRP A 44 -4.58 -9.37 1.11
CA TRP A 44 -3.26 -9.44 1.72
C TRP A 44 -2.10 -9.63 0.75
N TRP A 45 -2.26 -10.45 -0.29
CA TRP A 45 -1.18 -10.71 -1.25
C TRP A 45 -0.90 -9.49 -2.14
N PRO A 46 -1.90 -8.89 -2.80
CA PRO A 46 -1.70 -7.62 -3.50
C PRO A 46 -1.16 -6.53 -2.58
N MET A 47 -1.62 -6.42 -1.33
CA MET A 47 -1.08 -5.40 -0.39
C MET A 47 0.43 -5.54 -0.20
N ALA A 48 0.91 -6.76 0.05
CA ALA A 48 2.33 -7.01 0.27
C ALA A 48 3.15 -6.70 -0.99
N LEU A 49 2.70 -7.15 -2.16
CA LEU A 49 3.37 -6.87 -3.43
C LEU A 49 3.36 -5.38 -3.77
N GLY A 50 2.22 -4.72 -3.56
CA GLY A 50 2.05 -3.29 -3.77
C GLY A 50 2.89 -2.45 -2.82
N TRP A 51 3.04 -2.88 -1.56
CA TRP A 51 3.88 -2.20 -0.58
C TRP A 51 5.38 -2.32 -0.91
N ILE A 52 5.84 -3.53 -1.30
CA ILE A 52 7.23 -3.74 -1.76
C ILE A 52 7.51 -2.89 -3.00
N GLY A 53 6.63 -2.95 -4.00
CA GLY A 53 6.77 -2.14 -5.22
C GLY A 53 6.71 -0.64 -4.95
N GLY A 54 5.84 -0.20 -4.03
CA GLY A 54 5.77 1.19 -3.57
C GLY A 54 7.06 1.63 -2.89
N GLY A 55 7.71 0.75 -2.12
CA GLY A 55 9.02 1.01 -1.53
C GLY A 55 10.08 1.26 -2.59
N LEU A 56 10.13 0.42 -3.63
CA LEU A 56 11.04 0.59 -4.76
C LEU A 56 10.75 1.89 -5.54
N ALA A 57 9.47 2.25 -5.71
CA ALA A 57 9.06 3.50 -6.33
C ALA A 57 9.51 4.73 -5.52
N VAL A 58 9.34 4.71 -4.19
CA VAL A 58 9.83 5.79 -3.32
C VAL A 58 11.34 5.91 -3.36
N LEU A 59 12.08 4.80 -3.25
CA LEU A 59 13.54 4.81 -3.32
C LEU A 59 14.04 5.40 -4.65
N SER A 60 13.50 4.93 -5.77
CA SER A 60 13.87 5.45 -7.09
C SER A 60 13.49 6.93 -7.27
N GLY A 61 12.34 7.36 -6.74
CA GLY A 61 11.90 8.76 -6.76
C GLY A 61 12.83 9.68 -5.94
N LEU A 62 13.23 9.28 -4.74
CA LEU A 62 14.17 10.04 -3.91
C LEU A 62 15.56 10.14 -4.53
N LEU A 63 16.02 9.07 -5.21
CA LEU A 63 17.27 9.10 -5.98
C LEU A 63 17.17 10.04 -7.19
N ALA A 64 16.02 10.10 -7.86
CA ALA A 64 15.81 11.03 -8.96
C ALA A 64 15.77 12.49 -8.48
N GLN A 65 15.18 12.73 -7.30
CA GLN A 65 15.07 14.06 -6.69
C GLN A 65 16.42 14.73 -6.44
N SER A 66 17.48 13.96 -6.12
CA SER A 66 18.81 14.52 -5.85
C SER A 66 19.43 15.25 -7.06
N ASN A 67 18.90 15.02 -8.27
CA ASN A 67 19.33 15.67 -9.50
C ASN A 67 18.46 16.90 -9.85
N LEU A 68 17.46 17.23 -9.05
CA LEU A 68 16.60 18.41 -9.28
C LEU A 68 17.25 19.68 -8.70
N PRO A 69 16.90 20.87 -9.24
CA PRO A 69 17.32 22.15 -8.67
C PRO A 69 16.91 22.26 -7.20
N PRO A 70 17.70 22.93 -6.33
CA PRO A 70 17.39 23.05 -4.90
C PRO A 70 16.07 23.76 -4.58
N GLN A 71 15.61 24.65 -5.46
CA GLN A 71 14.37 25.42 -5.30
C GLN A 71 13.56 25.42 -6.61
N PRO A 72 12.87 24.31 -6.94
CA PRO A 72 12.06 24.25 -8.14
C PRO A 72 10.74 25.00 -7.93
N PRO A 73 10.17 25.62 -8.99
CA PRO A 73 8.89 26.32 -8.91
C PRO A 73 7.71 25.40 -8.53
N TYR A 74 7.85 24.09 -8.72
CA TYR A 74 6.89 23.05 -8.34
C TYR A 74 7.19 22.37 -6.99
N GLY A 75 8.10 22.94 -6.18
CA GLY A 75 8.56 22.32 -4.93
C GLY A 75 7.44 21.94 -3.95
N ALA A 76 6.36 22.74 -3.89
CA ALA A 76 5.20 22.42 -3.06
C ALA A 76 4.50 21.12 -3.50
N ILE A 77 4.26 20.96 -4.81
CA ILE A 77 3.62 19.76 -5.38
C ILE A 77 4.53 18.54 -5.20
N LEU A 78 5.83 18.72 -5.42
CA LEU A 78 6.84 17.68 -5.22
C LEU A 78 6.86 17.19 -3.77
N ASN A 79 6.88 18.10 -2.80
CA ASN A 79 6.87 17.75 -1.37
C ASN A 79 5.57 17.04 -0.96
N TRP A 80 4.42 17.46 -1.50
CA TRP A 80 3.15 16.76 -1.28
C TRP A 80 3.16 15.35 -1.89
N HIS A 81 3.70 15.18 -3.09
CA HIS A 81 3.84 13.87 -3.74
C HIS A 81 4.74 12.93 -2.90
N ILE A 82 5.90 13.42 -2.45
CA ILE A 82 6.83 12.67 -1.60
C ILE A 82 6.18 12.33 -0.25
N GLY A 83 5.58 13.32 0.41
CA GLY A 83 4.96 13.16 1.72
C GLY A 83 3.82 12.13 1.69
N THR A 84 2.95 12.19 0.68
CA THR A 84 1.86 11.22 0.50
C THR A 84 2.38 9.82 0.15
N GLY A 85 3.44 9.71 -0.65
CA GLY A 85 4.10 8.43 -0.94
C GLY A 85 4.70 7.76 0.29
N LEU A 86 5.38 8.53 1.15
CA LEU A 86 5.93 8.04 2.41
C LEU A 86 4.82 7.68 3.42
N ALA A 87 3.81 8.53 3.56
CA ALA A 87 2.67 8.26 4.44
C ALA A 87 1.93 6.98 4.03
N MET A 88 1.75 6.77 2.71
CA MET A 88 1.16 5.54 2.17
C MET A 88 1.98 4.30 2.58
N LEU A 89 3.31 4.34 2.49
CA LEU A 89 4.16 3.23 2.95
C LEU A 89 4.00 2.95 4.44
N VAL A 90 3.90 3.99 5.27
CA VAL A 90 3.68 3.80 6.71
C VAL A 90 2.32 3.16 6.98
N VAL A 91 1.25 3.65 6.34
CA VAL A 91 -0.12 3.15 6.56
C VAL A 91 -0.27 1.68 6.15
N TYR A 92 0.16 1.31 4.94
CA TYR A 92 0.08 -0.09 4.50
C TYR A 92 1.09 -0.99 5.22
N GLY A 93 2.25 -0.44 5.59
CA GLY A 93 3.24 -1.13 6.41
C GLY A 93 2.68 -1.49 7.79
N ASP A 94 1.96 -0.57 8.44
CA ASP A 94 1.30 -0.81 9.72
C ASP A 94 0.22 -1.90 9.61
N LEU A 95 -0.59 -1.89 8.55
CA LEU A 95 -1.57 -2.96 8.29
C LEU A 95 -0.91 -4.35 8.16
N LEU A 96 0.16 -4.46 7.37
CA LEU A 96 0.90 -5.70 7.18
C LEU A 96 1.60 -6.14 8.48
N TYR A 97 2.21 -5.20 9.19
CA TYR A 97 2.90 -5.46 10.44
C TYR A 97 1.95 -5.97 11.52
N ARG A 98 0.78 -5.35 11.68
CA ARG A 98 -0.23 -5.77 12.65
C ARG A 98 -0.82 -7.14 12.34
N ARG A 99 -1.10 -7.42 11.05
CA ARG A 99 -1.50 -8.77 10.60
C ARG A 99 -0.43 -9.80 11.00
N TRP A 100 0.83 -9.51 10.73
CA TRP A 100 1.94 -10.40 11.07
C TRP A 100 2.07 -10.62 12.58
N LEU A 101 2.01 -9.55 13.39
CA LEU A 101 2.01 -9.65 14.85
C LEU A 101 0.84 -10.48 15.38
N TRP A 102 -0.37 -10.30 14.81
CA TRP A 102 -1.53 -11.10 15.19
C TRP A 102 -1.33 -12.58 14.86
N GLN A 103 -0.81 -12.91 13.67
CA GLN A 103 -0.49 -14.28 13.28
C GLN A 103 0.52 -14.92 14.24
N MET A 104 1.58 -14.19 14.61
CA MET A 104 2.59 -14.66 15.56
C MET A 104 2.04 -14.90 16.98
N ARG A 105 1.13 -14.04 17.44
CA ARG A 105 0.49 -14.20 18.76
C ARG A 105 -0.43 -15.41 18.77
N ARG A 106 -1.15 -15.64 17.68
CA ARG A 106 -2.04 -16.79 17.50
C ARG A 106 -1.27 -18.11 17.52
N THR A 107 -0.20 -18.23 16.74
CA THR A 107 0.61 -19.47 16.68
C THR A 107 1.17 -19.83 18.05
N ARG A 108 1.74 -18.86 18.77
CA ARG A 108 2.23 -19.04 20.14
C ARG A 108 1.15 -19.46 21.14
N ARG A 109 -0.07 -18.94 20.99
CA ARG A 109 -1.20 -19.31 21.87
C ARG A 109 -1.64 -20.75 21.64
N MET A 110 -1.68 -21.20 20.39
CA MET A 110 -2.02 -22.59 20.04
C MET A 110 -0.95 -23.57 20.53
N GLU A 111 0.32 -23.19 20.46
CA GLU A 111 1.44 -23.99 20.99
C GLU A 111 1.36 -24.17 22.51
N LYS A 112 0.98 -23.12 23.26
CA LYS A 112 0.86 -23.17 24.73
C LYS A 112 -0.41 -23.84 25.24
N SER A 113 -1.42 -24.04 24.40
CA SER A 113 -2.69 -24.67 24.80
C SER A 113 -3.12 -25.74 23.79
N PRO A 114 -2.32 -26.81 23.63
CA PRO A 114 -2.74 -27.94 22.80
C PRO A 114 -3.90 -28.65 23.50
N GLY A 115 -5.12 -28.51 22.97
CA GLY A 115 -6.28 -29.33 23.38
C GLY A 115 -7.43 -28.62 24.10
N VAL A 116 -7.40 -27.30 24.32
CA VAL A 116 -8.59 -26.59 24.83
C VAL A 116 -9.54 -26.30 23.67
N GLY A 117 -10.46 -27.23 23.41
CA GLY A 117 -11.52 -27.09 22.40
C GLY A 117 -12.46 -25.94 22.75
N SER A 118 -12.28 -24.77 22.13
CA SER A 118 -13.27 -23.69 22.24
C SER A 118 -14.50 -24.05 21.41
N HIS A 119 -15.69 -23.95 22.00
CA HIS A 119 -17.01 -24.17 21.38
C HIS A 119 -17.41 -23.15 20.29
N GLY A 120 -16.45 -22.60 19.54
CA GLY A 120 -16.67 -21.73 18.40
C GLY A 120 -15.54 -21.86 17.40
N THR A 121 -15.84 -21.68 16.11
CA THR A 121 -14.82 -21.63 15.06
C THR A 121 -13.93 -20.41 15.33
N PRO A 122 -12.63 -20.58 15.63
CA PRO A 122 -11.77 -19.44 15.93
C PRO A 122 -11.66 -18.52 14.70
N PRO A 123 -11.51 -17.19 14.90
CA PRO A 123 -11.27 -16.24 13.82
C PRO A 123 -10.17 -16.76 12.89
N GLN A 124 -10.38 -16.78 11.57
CA GLN A 124 -9.38 -17.32 10.65
C GLN A 124 -8.33 -16.28 10.29
N ASP A 125 -8.70 -15.01 10.28
CA ASP A 125 -7.85 -13.88 9.94
C ASP A 125 -8.02 -12.72 10.92
N TRP A 126 -7.09 -11.76 10.91
CA TRP A 126 -7.21 -10.55 11.71
C TRP A 126 -8.42 -9.69 11.29
N LEU A 127 -8.84 -9.79 10.02
CA LEU A 127 -10.07 -9.14 9.52
C LEU A 127 -11.35 -9.65 10.20
N ASP A 128 -11.33 -10.86 10.77
CA ASP A 128 -12.48 -11.46 11.45
C ASP A 128 -12.66 -10.93 12.89
N GLU A 129 -11.66 -10.22 13.43
CA GLU A 129 -11.68 -9.69 14.79
C GLU A 129 -12.58 -8.45 14.89
N PRO A 130 -13.67 -8.48 15.68
CA PRO A 130 -14.61 -7.35 15.75
C PRO A 130 -13.96 -6.04 16.18
N GLY A 131 -12.99 -6.12 17.11
CA GLY A 131 -12.25 -4.95 17.60
C GLY A 131 -11.29 -4.34 16.57
N ALA A 132 -10.91 -5.08 15.53
CA ALA A 132 -10.03 -4.59 14.47
C ALA A 132 -10.80 -3.88 13.36
N ARG A 133 -12.09 -4.18 13.17
CA ARG A 133 -12.87 -3.77 11.99
C ARG A 133 -12.84 -2.28 11.68
N LEU A 134 -13.14 -1.42 12.67
CA LEU A 134 -13.17 0.03 12.46
C LEU A 134 -11.78 0.59 12.14
N TRP A 135 -10.77 0.12 12.87
CA TRP A 135 -9.38 0.53 12.67
C TRP A 135 -8.84 0.11 11.31
N VAL A 136 -9.04 -1.15 10.92
CA VAL A 136 -8.65 -1.65 9.60
C VAL A 136 -9.35 -0.87 8.50
N THR A 137 -10.65 -0.61 8.64
CA THR A 137 -11.40 0.20 7.67
C THR A 137 -10.81 1.59 7.50
N GLY A 138 -10.53 2.28 8.62
CA GLY A 138 -9.91 3.61 8.60
C GLY A 138 -8.56 3.61 7.88
N LEU A 139 -7.71 2.61 8.17
CA LEU A 139 -6.40 2.48 7.52
C LEU A 139 -6.50 2.14 6.03
N LEU A 140 -7.44 1.28 5.61
CA LEU A 140 -7.66 0.95 4.20
C LEU A 140 -8.14 2.18 3.41
N LEU A 141 -9.09 2.94 3.98
CA LEU A 141 -9.59 4.17 3.36
C LEU A 141 -8.52 5.25 3.29
N LEU A 142 -7.79 5.46 4.39
CA LEU A 142 -6.68 6.42 4.42
C LEU A 142 -5.59 6.03 3.41
N GLY A 143 -5.19 4.76 3.38
CA GLY A 143 -4.21 4.24 2.42
C GLY A 143 -4.66 4.48 0.98
N ALA A 144 -5.91 4.14 0.64
CA ALA A 144 -6.44 4.35 -0.70
C ALA A 144 -6.50 5.84 -1.08
N ALA A 145 -6.90 6.71 -0.15
CA ALA A 145 -6.91 8.16 -0.36
C ALA A 145 -5.50 8.71 -0.61
N LEU A 146 -4.49 8.24 0.14
CA LEU A 146 -3.09 8.61 -0.04
C LEU A 146 -2.55 8.14 -1.40
N VAL A 147 -2.91 6.94 -1.85
CA VAL A 147 -2.55 6.43 -3.19
C VAL A 147 -3.08 7.37 -4.28
N VAL A 148 -4.37 7.75 -4.21
CA VAL A 148 -5.01 8.65 -5.18
C VAL A 148 -4.36 10.03 -5.14
N ALA A 149 -4.13 10.59 -3.96
CA ALA A 149 -3.50 11.91 -3.80
C ALA A 149 -2.05 11.93 -4.32
N SER A 150 -1.27 10.88 -4.05
CA SER A 150 0.10 10.75 -4.56
C SER A 150 0.11 10.63 -6.08
N GLY A 151 -0.76 9.78 -6.64
CA GLY A 151 -0.90 9.62 -8.09
C GLY A 151 -1.31 10.91 -8.82
N TRP A 152 -2.25 11.67 -8.24
CA TRP A 152 -2.66 12.97 -8.77
C TRP A 152 -1.49 13.96 -8.82
N ASN A 153 -0.76 14.14 -7.72
CA ASN A 153 0.39 15.04 -7.68
C ASN A 153 1.52 14.57 -8.60
N GLY A 154 1.76 13.26 -8.70
CA GLY A 154 2.71 12.68 -9.64
C GLY A 154 2.34 13.00 -11.10
N GLY A 155 1.06 12.86 -11.45
CA GLY A 155 0.55 13.27 -12.76
C GLY A 155 0.80 14.75 -13.05
N ARG A 156 0.54 15.64 -12.10
CA ARG A 156 0.81 17.08 -12.27
C ARG A 156 2.30 17.37 -12.49
N LEU A 157 3.20 16.71 -11.73
CA LEU A 157 4.65 16.87 -11.91
C LEU A 157 5.09 16.50 -13.33
N VAL A 158 4.51 15.46 -13.91
CA VAL A 158 4.84 15.01 -15.27
C VAL A 158 4.17 15.88 -16.33
N TYR A 159 2.84 16.05 -16.27
CA TYR A 159 2.07 16.66 -17.34
C TYR A 159 2.08 18.20 -17.34
N GLU A 160 2.17 18.85 -16.18
CA GLU A 160 2.23 20.32 -16.09
C GLU A 160 3.68 20.82 -16.10
N TRP A 161 4.60 20.09 -15.45
CA TRP A 161 5.96 20.58 -15.18
C TRP A 161 7.06 19.82 -15.93
N GLY A 162 6.74 18.73 -16.63
CA GLY A 162 7.71 17.95 -17.41
C GLY A 162 8.81 17.31 -16.55
N VAL A 163 8.57 17.09 -15.26
CA VAL A 163 9.57 16.51 -14.35
C VAL A 163 9.90 15.09 -14.80
N ASN A 164 11.19 14.80 -14.97
CA ASN A 164 11.72 13.52 -15.44
C ASN A 164 11.21 13.06 -16.82
N VAL A 165 10.70 13.98 -17.65
CA VAL A 165 10.42 13.70 -19.07
C VAL A 165 11.66 14.04 -19.87
N ALA A 166 12.19 13.09 -20.65
CA ALA A 166 13.26 13.37 -21.60
C ALA A 166 12.74 14.37 -22.63
N ARG A 167 13.35 15.56 -22.71
CA ARG A 167 13.04 16.50 -23.79
C ARG A 167 13.48 15.86 -25.12
N PRO A 168 12.65 15.93 -26.19
CA PRO A 168 13.08 15.52 -27.52
C PRO A 168 14.26 16.37 -28.02
#